data_AF-A0A7M7NDZ3-F1
#
_entry.id   AF-A0A7M7NDZ3-F1
#
_cell.length_a   1.000
_cell.length_b   1.000
_cell.length_c   1.000
_cell.angle_alpha   90.00
_cell.angle_beta   90.00
_cell.angle_gamma   90.00
#
_symmetry.space_group_name_H-M   'P 1'
#
loop_
_entity.id
_entity.type
_entity.pdbx_description
1 polymer ?
#
loop_
_entity_poly.entity_id
_entity_poly.type
_entity_poly.pdbx_seq_one_letter_code
_entity_poly.pdbx_strand_id
1 'polypeptide(L)'
;MDSESTTQIPRAKGVKVCVCSGSLSKNVEGLIQLIKHNMKDVVETVRYEPLPYNVSDMEKLDLSGIDVLLLCHSIENRRFSITNVTDALYDGFLQRAKNYLGQSKVGVIAHDFPEGDLSSEKLSSKMASFRYTQSTTFKCASLVLIGGQLAEDPVQLTRTQRDHLRQFFCAAASQSCLEIIQVMLYRFRLFITCGLT
;
A
#
# COMPACT_ATOMS: atom_id res chain seq x y z
N MET A 1 7.70 52.98 1.50
CA MET A 1 8.38 51.91 0.73
C MET A 1 8.17 50.65 1.51
N ASP A 2 7.05 50.00 1.21
CA ASP A 2 6.49 48.92 1.99
C ASP A 2 7.30 47.64 1.79
N SER A 3 7.68 47.04 2.91
CA SER A 3 8.43 45.79 2.95
C SER A 3 7.44 44.64 2.82
N GLU A 4 7.37 44.00 1.66
CA GLU A 4 6.58 42.81 1.41
C GLU A 4 7.15 41.63 2.21
N SER A 5 6.51 41.34 3.35
CA SER A 5 6.71 40.11 4.10
C SER A 5 6.14 38.95 3.29
N THR A 6 7.00 38.28 2.51
CA THR A 6 6.61 37.07 1.78
C THR A 6 6.32 35.96 2.80
N THR A 7 5.04 35.74 3.06
CA THR A 7 4.58 34.66 3.94
C THR A 7 4.83 33.35 3.20
N GLN A 8 5.91 32.64 3.55
CA GLN A 8 6.16 31.31 3.01
C GLN A 8 5.07 30.37 3.50
N ILE A 9 4.12 30.05 2.62
CA ILE A 9 3.10 29.04 2.87
C ILE A 9 3.85 27.70 3.02
N PRO A 10 3.72 26.99 4.16
CA PRO A 10 4.40 25.72 4.36
C PRO A 10 3.93 24.76 3.27
N ARG A 11 4.87 24.30 2.44
CA ARG A 11 4.62 23.30 1.40
C ARG A 11 4.04 22.06 2.07
N ALA A 12 2.84 21.63 1.66
CA ALA A 12 2.24 20.42 2.18
C ALA A 12 3.26 19.27 2.05
N LYS A 13 3.53 18.58 3.16
CA LYS A 13 4.53 17.53 3.22
C LYS A 13 4.04 16.34 2.38
N GLY A 14 4.85 15.90 1.41
CA GLY A 14 4.52 14.72 0.61
C GLY A 14 4.54 13.45 1.46
N VAL A 15 3.90 12.39 0.97
CA VAL A 15 3.83 11.10 1.68
C VAL A 15 5.06 10.24 1.39
N LYS A 16 5.55 9.52 2.40
CA LYS A 16 6.61 8.51 2.28
C LYS A 16 6.00 7.13 2.05
N VAL A 17 6.16 6.60 0.84
CA VAL A 17 5.55 5.33 0.41
C VAL A 17 6.57 4.20 0.53
N CYS A 18 6.15 3.11 1.18
CA CYS A 18 6.85 1.83 1.19
C CYS A 18 6.11 0.84 0.27
N VAL A 19 6.77 0.42 -0.81
CA VAL A 19 6.27 -0.65 -1.68
C VAL A 19 6.85 -1.97 -1.19
N CYS A 20 5.98 -2.86 -0.73
CA CYS A 20 6.36 -4.17 -0.21
C CYS A 20 5.97 -5.26 -1.20
N SER A 21 6.85 -6.23 -1.47
CA SER A 21 6.48 -7.39 -2.27
C SER A 21 7.21 -8.65 -1.84
N GLY A 22 6.54 -9.81 -1.98
CA GLY A 22 7.19 -11.11 -1.84
C GLY A 22 8.04 -11.53 -3.05
N SER A 23 8.19 -10.65 -4.05
CA SER A 23 8.99 -10.84 -5.27
C SER A 23 10.28 -9.99 -5.21
N LEU A 24 11.02 -9.85 -6.31
CA LEU A 24 12.17 -8.93 -6.39
C LEU A 24 11.71 -7.52 -6.78
N SER A 25 12.50 -6.49 -6.46
CA SER A 25 12.18 -5.09 -6.81
C SER A 25 11.89 -4.90 -8.30
N LYS A 26 12.65 -5.59 -9.17
CA LYS A 26 12.45 -5.59 -10.62
C LYS A 26 11.02 -5.95 -11.03
N ASN A 27 10.29 -6.75 -10.26
CA ASN A 27 8.92 -7.16 -10.58
C ASN A 27 7.89 -6.03 -10.40
N VAL A 28 8.26 -4.96 -9.70
CA VAL A 28 7.40 -3.79 -9.42
C VAL A 28 8.09 -2.47 -9.78
N GLU A 29 9.19 -2.52 -10.51
CA GLU A 29 10.01 -1.33 -10.81
C GLU A 29 9.23 -0.32 -11.65
N GLY A 30 8.50 -0.77 -12.67
CA GLY A 30 7.60 0.08 -13.46
C GLY A 30 6.58 0.83 -12.60
N LEU A 31 6.00 0.17 -11.58
CA LEU A 31 5.10 0.83 -10.64
C LEU A 31 5.83 1.88 -9.79
N ILE A 32 7.01 1.56 -9.29
CA ILE A 32 7.84 2.50 -8.51
C ILE A 32 8.17 3.74 -9.36
N GLN A 33 8.56 3.55 -10.62
CA GLN A 33 8.86 4.62 -11.56
C GLN A 33 7.61 5.45 -11.88
N LEU A 34 6.46 4.81 -12.10
CA LEU A 34 5.18 5.51 -12.30
C LEU A 34 4.87 6.44 -11.12
N ILE A 35 4.99 5.95 -9.88
CA ILE A 35 4.71 6.77 -8.69
C ILE A 35 5.72 7.93 -8.61
N LYS A 36 7.01 7.63 -8.76
CA LYS A 36 8.08 8.64 -8.70
C LYS A 36 7.97 9.70 -9.79
N HIS A 37 7.47 9.38 -10.98
CA HIS A 37 7.42 10.31 -12.10
C HIS A 37 6.11 11.07 -12.19
N ASN A 38 4.99 10.39 -11.93
CA ASN A 38 3.65 10.93 -12.21
C ASN A 38 2.93 11.44 -10.96
N MET A 39 3.50 11.25 -9.75
CA MET A 39 2.85 11.63 -8.49
C MET A 39 3.78 12.43 -7.55
N LYS A 40 4.77 13.16 -8.11
CA LYS A 40 5.76 13.98 -7.36
C LYS A 40 5.15 15.11 -6.53
N ASP A 41 3.94 15.52 -6.88
CA ASP A 41 3.20 16.57 -6.19
C ASP A 41 2.61 16.09 -4.86
N VAL A 42 2.45 14.77 -4.68
CA VAL A 42 1.88 14.17 -3.46
C VAL A 42 2.83 13.19 -2.76
N VAL A 43 3.74 12.53 -3.49
CA VAL A 43 4.70 11.56 -2.93
C VAL A 43 6.07 12.20 -2.76
N GLU A 44 6.60 12.17 -1.53
CA GLU A 44 7.95 12.67 -1.18
C GLU A 44 9.02 11.63 -1.52
N THR A 45 8.84 10.39 -1.04
CA THR A 45 9.79 9.30 -1.27
C THR A 45 9.06 7.99 -1.54
N VAL A 46 9.68 7.13 -2.35
CA VAL A 46 9.24 5.75 -2.59
C VAL A 46 10.42 4.84 -2.33
N ARG A 47 10.28 3.92 -1.36
CA ARG A 47 11.26 2.86 -1.09
C ARG A 47 10.64 1.49 -1.36
N TYR A 48 11.48 0.55 -1.75
CA TYR A 48 11.12 -0.85 -1.90
C TYR A 48 11.58 -1.64 -0.68
N GLU A 49 10.72 -2.51 -0.15
CA GLU A 49 11.04 -3.41 0.95
C GLU A 49 10.64 -4.85 0.56
N PRO A 50 11.59 -5.79 0.44
CA PRO A 50 11.26 -7.18 0.15
C PRO A 50 10.56 -7.83 1.36
N LEU A 51 9.49 -8.58 1.10
CA LEU A 51 8.81 -9.37 2.12
C LEU A 51 9.43 -10.77 2.21
N PRO A 52 9.79 -11.23 3.41
CA PRO A 52 10.32 -12.58 3.62
C PRO A 52 9.27 -13.63 3.30
N TYR A 53 9.69 -14.89 3.12
CA TYR A 53 8.78 -15.99 2.77
C TYR A 53 8.02 -16.58 3.98
N ASN A 54 8.39 -16.21 5.20
CA ASN A 54 7.75 -16.71 6.42
C ASN A 54 7.05 -15.57 7.20
N VAL A 55 5.95 -15.91 7.87
CA VAL A 55 5.09 -14.96 8.58
C VAL A 55 5.85 -14.27 9.73
N SER A 56 6.64 -15.03 10.50
CA SER A 56 7.37 -14.52 11.66
C SER A 56 8.33 -13.37 11.33
N ASP A 57 8.96 -13.41 10.17
CA ASP A 57 9.86 -12.34 9.72
C ASP A 57 9.09 -11.17 9.09
N MET A 58 7.94 -11.42 8.44
CA MET A 58 7.08 -10.32 7.95
C MET A 58 6.59 -9.44 9.12
N GLU A 59 6.32 -10.07 10.28
CA GLU A 59 5.91 -9.37 11.50
C GLU A 59 7.04 -8.55 12.16
N LYS A 60 8.30 -8.70 11.72
CA LYS A 60 9.44 -7.91 12.21
C LYS A 60 9.74 -6.70 11.33
N LEU A 61 9.11 -6.58 10.18
CA LEU A 61 9.38 -5.47 9.24
C LEU A 61 9.16 -4.11 9.92
N ASP A 62 10.07 -3.17 9.73
CA ASP A 62 9.95 -1.87 10.36
C ASP A 62 8.99 -0.96 9.58
N LEU A 63 7.87 -0.62 10.23
CA LEU A 63 6.87 0.32 9.70
C LEU A 63 7.12 1.75 10.17
N SER A 64 8.22 2.01 10.87
CA SER A 64 8.60 3.35 11.28
C SER A 64 9.06 4.20 10.08
N GLY A 65 8.76 5.50 10.14
CA GLY A 65 9.20 6.47 9.14
C GLY A 65 8.50 6.39 7.78
N ILE A 66 7.43 5.59 7.65
CA ILE A 66 6.59 5.54 6.44
C ILE A 66 5.20 6.10 6.72
N ASP A 67 4.61 6.73 5.71
CA ASP A 67 3.25 7.24 5.78
C ASP A 67 2.27 6.30 5.09
N VAL A 68 2.72 5.51 4.11
CA VAL A 68 1.87 4.63 3.32
C VAL A 68 2.58 3.31 3.07
N LEU A 69 1.83 2.21 3.18
CA LEU A 69 2.27 0.88 2.79
C LEU A 69 1.48 0.41 1.57
N LEU A 70 2.18 -0.02 0.52
CA LEU A 70 1.60 -0.58 -0.69
C LEU A 70 2.12 -2.00 -0.91
N LEU A 71 1.31 -3.00 -0.57
CA LEU A 71 1.62 -4.41 -0.79
C LEU A 71 1.35 -4.79 -2.26
N CYS A 72 2.38 -5.23 -2.97
CA CYS A 72 2.29 -5.78 -4.32
C CYS A 72 2.45 -7.31 -4.27
N HIS A 73 1.42 -8.02 -4.71
CA HIS A 73 1.39 -9.49 -4.74
C HIS A 73 1.27 -10.00 -6.17
N SER A 74 2.34 -10.64 -6.66
CA SER A 74 2.36 -11.31 -7.96
C SER A 74 1.60 -12.63 -7.88
N ILE A 75 0.61 -12.82 -8.76
CA ILE A 75 -0.13 -14.08 -8.85
C ILE A 75 0.60 -15.19 -9.63
N GLU A 76 1.64 -14.81 -10.39
CA GLU A 76 2.52 -15.76 -11.09
C GLU A 76 3.50 -16.40 -10.12
N ASN A 77 4.09 -15.60 -9.22
CA ASN A 77 5.05 -16.11 -8.23
C ASN A 77 4.36 -16.87 -7.10
N ARG A 78 3.12 -16.49 -6.76
CA ARG A 78 2.31 -17.13 -5.72
C ARG A 78 0.88 -17.15 -6.19
N ARG A 79 0.13 -18.23 -5.94
CA ARG A 79 -1.31 -18.25 -6.25
C ARG A 79 -1.99 -17.01 -5.65
N PHE A 80 -3.15 -16.63 -6.20
CA PHE A 80 -3.94 -15.49 -5.74
C PHE A 80 -4.53 -15.72 -4.32
N SER A 81 -3.65 -15.69 -3.32
CA SER A 81 -3.84 -16.14 -1.95
C SER A 81 -3.19 -15.14 -1.01
N ILE A 82 -3.83 -13.98 -0.87
CA ILE A 82 -3.33 -12.86 -0.07
C ILE A 82 -3.80 -13.02 1.39
N THR A 83 -5.11 -13.23 1.60
CA THR A 83 -5.70 -13.43 2.94
C THR A 83 -6.81 -14.49 2.94
N ASN A 84 -7.17 -14.99 4.13
CA ASN A 84 -8.31 -15.89 4.41
C ASN A 84 -8.35 -17.23 3.64
N VAL A 85 -7.22 -17.66 3.09
CA VAL A 85 -7.07 -18.97 2.45
C VAL A 85 -5.96 -19.74 3.16
N THR A 86 -5.95 -21.07 3.04
CA THR A 86 -5.09 -21.97 3.84
C THR A 86 -3.60 -21.60 3.82
N ASP A 87 -3.12 -21.05 2.70
CA ASP A 87 -1.73 -20.64 2.50
C ASP A 87 -1.53 -19.12 2.47
N ALA A 88 -2.50 -18.35 2.98
CA ALA A 88 -2.40 -16.89 3.04
C ALA A 88 -1.29 -16.46 4.01
N LEU A 89 -0.46 -15.53 3.56
CA LEU A 89 0.71 -15.08 4.33
C LEU A 89 0.53 -13.70 4.93
N TYR A 90 -0.45 -12.93 4.45
CA TYR A 90 -0.55 -11.52 4.78
C TYR A 90 -1.65 -11.18 5.78
N ASP A 91 -2.38 -12.15 6.33
CA ASP A 91 -3.43 -11.88 7.34
C ASP A 91 -2.85 -11.12 8.55
N GLY A 92 -1.82 -11.66 9.20
CA GLY A 92 -1.15 -11.00 10.32
C GLY A 92 -0.44 -9.70 9.91
N PHE A 93 0.26 -9.72 8.78
CA PHE A 93 1.00 -8.56 8.27
C PHE A 93 0.10 -7.37 7.95
N LEU A 94 -1.01 -7.57 7.23
CA LEU A 94 -1.96 -6.52 6.87
C LEU A 94 -2.71 -6.00 8.10
N GLN A 95 -3.05 -6.87 9.04
CA GLN A 95 -3.66 -6.45 10.30
C GLN A 95 -2.70 -5.58 11.12
N ARG A 96 -1.41 -5.95 11.19
CA ARG A 96 -0.37 -5.14 11.84
C ARG A 96 -0.17 -3.79 11.14
N ALA A 97 -0.11 -3.78 9.81
CA ALA A 97 0.03 -2.56 9.01
C ALA A 97 -1.16 -1.62 9.24
N LYS A 98 -2.40 -2.13 9.22
CA LYS A 98 -3.60 -1.36 9.56
C LYS A 98 -3.52 -0.77 10.97
N ASN A 99 -3.11 -1.55 11.97
CA ASN A 99 -3.05 -1.08 13.35
C ASN A 99 -1.97 0.00 13.54
N TYR A 100 -0.86 -0.09 12.81
CA TYR A 100 0.26 0.84 12.94
C TYR A 100 0.11 2.12 12.10
N LEU A 101 -0.47 2.02 10.89
CA LEU A 101 -0.59 3.14 9.96
C LEU A 101 -2.03 3.69 9.87
N GLY A 102 -3.03 2.87 10.14
CA GLY A 102 -4.43 3.14 9.82
C GLY A 102 -4.82 2.49 8.49
N GLN A 103 -6.10 2.12 8.34
CA GLN A 103 -6.60 1.46 7.13
C GLN A 103 -6.47 2.38 5.91
N SER A 104 -6.70 3.69 6.09
CA SER A 104 -6.56 4.69 5.02
C SER A 104 -5.17 4.78 4.39
N LYS A 105 -4.15 4.21 5.04
CA LYS A 105 -2.73 4.24 4.63
C LYS A 105 -2.19 2.90 4.12
N VAL A 106 -3.05 1.89 4.00
CA VAL A 106 -2.67 0.57 3.51
C VAL A 106 -3.34 0.32 2.16
N GLY A 107 -2.52 0.01 1.15
CA GLY A 107 -2.95 -0.35 -0.18
C GLY A 107 -2.46 -1.74 -0.58
N VAL A 108 -3.23 -2.43 -1.42
CA VAL A 108 -2.91 -3.76 -1.94
C VAL A 108 -3.12 -3.79 -3.45
N ILE A 109 -2.14 -4.30 -4.19
CA ILE A 109 -2.22 -4.56 -5.62
C ILE A 109 -1.90 -6.03 -5.86
N ALA A 110 -2.90 -6.79 -6.28
CA ALA A 110 -2.69 -8.12 -6.84
C ALA A 110 -2.37 -7.95 -8.33
N HIS A 111 -1.25 -8.50 -8.79
CA HIS A 111 -0.72 -8.21 -10.13
C HIS A 111 -0.22 -9.47 -10.85
N ASP A 112 0.23 -9.30 -12.10
CA ASP A 112 0.57 -10.36 -13.06
C ASP A 112 -0.65 -11.22 -13.48
N PHE A 113 -1.83 -10.60 -13.53
CA PHE A 113 -2.97 -11.23 -14.21
C PHE A 113 -2.76 -11.19 -15.73
N PRO A 114 -3.10 -12.27 -16.46
CA PRO A 114 -3.04 -12.26 -17.92
C PRO A 114 -3.88 -11.14 -18.53
N GLU A 115 -3.46 -10.58 -19.66
CA GLU A 115 -4.19 -9.48 -20.32
C GLU A 115 -5.66 -9.82 -20.60
N GLY A 116 -5.93 -11.06 -21.02
CA GLY A 116 -7.28 -11.56 -21.27
C GLY A 116 -8.18 -11.60 -20.02
N ASP A 117 -7.61 -11.44 -18.83
CA ASP A 117 -8.28 -11.39 -17.54
C ASP A 117 -8.52 -9.97 -17.01
N LEU A 118 -7.95 -8.96 -17.68
CA LEU A 118 -8.07 -7.54 -17.34
C LEU A 118 -9.23 -6.82 -18.06
N SER A 119 -10.01 -7.54 -18.87
CA SER A 119 -11.27 -7.01 -19.42
C SER A 119 -12.24 -6.61 -18.30
N SER A 120 -13.05 -5.57 -18.51
CA SER A 120 -13.90 -4.98 -17.46
C SER A 120 -14.80 -6.00 -16.74
N GLU A 121 -15.42 -6.92 -17.49
CA GLU A 121 -16.30 -7.97 -16.94
C GLU A 121 -15.54 -9.00 -16.11
N LYS A 122 -14.40 -9.49 -16.60
CA LYS A 122 -13.59 -10.46 -15.84
C LYS A 122 -12.91 -9.83 -14.64
N LEU A 123 -12.42 -8.61 -14.80
CA LEU A 123 -11.79 -7.85 -13.72
C LEU A 123 -12.79 -7.58 -12.59
N SER A 124 -14.02 -7.17 -12.93
CA SER A 124 -15.08 -6.97 -11.93
C SER A 124 -15.49 -8.27 -11.25
N SER A 125 -15.64 -9.36 -12.01
CA SER A 125 -15.91 -10.70 -11.46
C SER A 125 -14.81 -11.18 -10.52
N LYS A 126 -13.54 -10.98 -10.89
CA LYS A 126 -12.38 -11.30 -10.04
C LYS A 126 -12.33 -10.43 -8.80
N MET A 127 -12.60 -9.13 -8.91
CA MET A 127 -12.67 -8.23 -7.76
C MET A 127 -13.80 -8.63 -6.80
N ALA A 128 -14.97 -9.04 -7.32
CA ALA A 128 -16.07 -9.55 -6.51
C ALA A 128 -15.68 -10.85 -5.78
N SER A 129 -15.07 -11.80 -6.48
CA SER A 129 -14.54 -13.02 -5.88
C SER A 129 -13.47 -12.72 -4.82
N PHE A 130 -12.55 -11.80 -5.10
CA PHE A 130 -11.49 -11.42 -4.18
C PHE A 130 -12.05 -10.83 -2.89
N ARG A 131 -13.05 -9.94 -3.00
CA ARG A 131 -13.74 -9.37 -1.85
C ARG A 131 -14.49 -10.43 -1.03
N TYR A 132 -15.11 -11.39 -1.70
CA TYR A 132 -15.85 -12.47 -1.04
C TYR A 132 -14.92 -13.44 -0.31
N THR A 133 -13.84 -13.90 -0.95
CA THR A 133 -12.98 -14.97 -0.41
C THR A 133 -11.87 -14.46 0.49
N GLN A 134 -11.42 -13.21 0.33
CA GLN A 134 -10.23 -12.65 1.02
C GLN A 134 -10.58 -11.33 1.73
N SER A 135 -11.63 -11.38 2.55
CA SER A 135 -12.21 -10.20 3.21
C SER A 135 -11.24 -9.43 4.11
N THR A 136 -10.22 -10.08 4.72
CA THR A 136 -9.21 -9.42 5.57
C THR A 136 -8.47 -8.37 4.78
N THR A 137 -8.15 -8.61 3.50
CA THR A 137 -7.53 -7.61 2.63
C THR A 137 -8.34 -6.31 2.62
N PHE A 138 -9.65 -6.39 2.43
CA PHE A 138 -10.55 -5.24 2.36
C PHE A 138 -10.86 -4.63 3.74
N LYS A 139 -10.71 -5.40 4.83
CA LYS A 139 -10.77 -4.88 6.21
C LYS A 139 -9.50 -4.13 6.62
N CYS A 140 -8.37 -4.45 5.99
CA CYS A 140 -7.05 -3.91 6.34
C CYS A 140 -6.56 -2.80 5.43
N ALA A 141 -7.01 -2.78 4.17
CA ALA A 141 -6.60 -1.79 3.17
C ALA A 141 -7.78 -0.92 2.74
N SER A 142 -7.51 0.35 2.40
CA SER A 142 -8.47 1.26 1.79
C SER A 142 -8.40 1.23 0.26
N LEU A 143 -7.22 0.93 -0.30
CA LEU A 143 -7.01 0.73 -1.73
C LEU A 143 -6.76 -0.74 -2.01
N VAL A 144 -7.57 -1.34 -2.89
CA VAL A 144 -7.35 -2.71 -3.39
C VAL A 144 -7.51 -2.73 -4.90
N LEU A 145 -6.46 -3.12 -5.61
CA LEU A 145 -6.42 -3.16 -7.08
C LEU A 145 -6.06 -4.56 -7.59
N ILE A 146 -6.54 -4.89 -8.78
CA ILE A 146 -6.11 -6.04 -9.58
C ILE A 146 -5.53 -5.48 -10.88
N GLY A 147 -4.29 -5.84 -11.21
CA GLY A 147 -3.59 -5.36 -12.39
C GLY A 147 -2.84 -6.48 -13.12
N GLY A 148 -2.28 -6.15 -14.27
CA GLY A 148 -1.37 -7.04 -14.98
C GLY A 148 0.08 -6.84 -14.53
N GLN A 149 0.99 -6.84 -15.49
CA GLN A 149 2.42 -6.63 -15.29
C GLN A 149 2.76 -5.25 -14.66
N LEU A 150 3.65 -5.21 -13.65
CA LEU A 150 4.12 -3.99 -12.96
C LEU A 150 5.64 -3.70 -13.01
N ALA A 151 6.44 -4.60 -13.57
CA ALA A 151 7.89 -4.52 -13.74
C ALA A 151 8.30 -3.47 -14.77
N GLU A 152 7.55 -3.36 -15.87
CA GLU A 152 7.92 -2.53 -17.03
C GLU A 152 6.95 -1.36 -17.22
N ASP A 153 7.43 -0.33 -17.92
CA ASP A 153 6.61 0.80 -18.37
C ASP A 153 6.18 0.56 -19.83
N PRO A 154 4.87 0.63 -20.16
CA PRO A 154 3.76 0.99 -19.29
C PRO A 154 3.31 -0.14 -18.36
N VAL A 155 3.10 0.19 -17.09
CA VAL A 155 2.45 -0.75 -16.16
C VAL A 155 1.02 -1.04 -16.60
N GLN A 156 0.58 -2.28 -16.42
CA GLN A 156 -0.75 -2.74 -16.79
C GLN A 156 -1.78 -2.42 -15.68
N LEU A 157 -1.93 -1.13 -15.42
CA LEU A 157 -3.02 -0.54 -14.64
C LEU A 157 -3.84 0.37 -15.54
N THR A 158 -5.15 0.31 -15.44
CA THR A 158 -6.05 1.22 -16.17
C THR A 158 -5.86 2.67 -15.67
N ARG A 159 -6.29 3.64 -16.49
CA ARG A 159 -6.26 5.06 -16.10
C ARG A 159 -7.01 5.31 -14.78
N THR A 160 -8.21 4.75 -14.64
CA THR A 160 -9.02 4.86 -13.42
C THR A 160 -8.31 4.30 -12.19
N GLN A 161 -7.59 3.17 -12.33
CA GLN A 161 -6.82 2.60 -11.22
C GLN A 161 -5.62 3.48 -10.84
N ARG A 162 -4.95 4.11 -11.82
CA ARG A 162 -3.90 5.10 -11.54
C ARG A 162 -4.45 6.34 -10.84
N ASP A 163 -5.64 6.79 -11.22
CA ASP A 163 -6.32 7.90 -10.56
C ASP A 163 -6.69 7.54 -9.10
N HIS A 164 -7.20 6.33 -8.84
CA HIS A 164 -7.45 5.83 -7.49
C HIS A 164 -6.17 5.72 -6.65
N LEU A 165 -5.07 5.24 -7.25
CA LEU A 165 -3.77 5.17 -6.56
C LEU A 165 -3.29 6.58 -6.16
N ARG A 166 -3.42 7.57 -7.03
CA ARG A 166 -3.09 8.96 -6.72
C ARG A 166 -4.00 9.53 -5.61
N GLN A 167 -5.30 9.30 -5.70
CA GLN A 167 -6.28 9.74 -4.68
C GLN A 167 -5.98 9.13 -3.31
N PHE A 168 -5.57 7.85 -3.27
CA PHE A 168 -5.15 7.17 -2.05
C PHE A 168 -3.96 7.89 -1.39
N PHE A 169 -2.94 8.30 -2.15
CA PHE A 169 -1.83 9.09 -1.61
C PHE A 169 -2.27 10.49 -1.13
N CYS A 170 -3.18 11.15 -1.85
CA CYS A 170 -3.73 12.44 -1.41
C CYS A 170 -4.49 12.32 -0.08
N ALA A 171 -5.30 11.27 0.06
CA ALA A 171 -6.04 11.00 1.29
C ALA A 171 -5.11 10.69 2.46
N ALA A 172 -4.06 9.90 2.22
CA ALA A 172 -3.05 9.57 3.23
C ALA A 172 -2.31 10.82 3.77
N ALA A 173 -2.17 11.88 2.96
CA ALA A 173 -1.59 13.15 3.37
C ALA A 173 -2.50 13.98 4.31
N SER A 174 -3.81 13.69 4.37
CA SER A 174 -4.84 14.55 4.98
C SER A 174 -5.65 13.86 6.10
N GLN A 175 -5.03 12.96 6.86
CA GLN A 175 -5.73 11.99 7.73
C GLN A 175 -6.78 12.55 8.71
N SER A 176 -7.79 11.71 8.99
CA SER A 176 -8.82 11.97 9.99
C SER A 176 -8.31 11.80 11.43
N CYS A 177 -8.77 12.65 12.35
CA CYS A 177 -8.38 12.63 13.76
C CYS A 177 -8.66 11.30 14.48
N LEU A 178 -9.71 10.57 14.09
CA LEU A 178 -10.11 9.32 14.76
C LEU A 178 -9.13 8.17 14.50
N GLU A 179 -8.66 8.01 13.25
CA GLU A 179 -7.63 7.02 12.93
C GLU A 179 -6.31 7.36 13.64
N ILE A 180 -5.98 8.64 13.75
CA ILE A 180 -4.77 9.10 14.47
C ILE A 180 -4.80 8.63 15.93
N ILE A 181 -5.94 8.79 16.62
CA ILE A 181 -6.08 8.36 18.02
C ILE A 181 -5.90 6.84 18.15
N GLN A 182 -6.54 6.05 17.29
CA GLN A 182 -6.41 4.59 17.33
C GLN A 182 -4.95 4.14 17.10
N VAL A 183 -4.29 4.72 16.11
CA VAL A 183 -2.88 4.45 15.81
C VAL A 183 -1.98 4.85 16.99
N MET A 184 -2.20 6.03 17.58
CA MET A 184 -1.42 6.48 18.74
C MET A 184 -1.58 5.53 19.93
N LEU A 185 -2.81 5.09 20.23
CA LEU A 185 -3.08 4.13 21.30
C LEU A 185 -2.37 2.79 21.05
N TYR A 186 -2.39 2.29 19.82
CA TYR A 186 -1.69 1.06 19.46
C TYR A 186 -0.16 1.20 19.61
N ARG A 187 0.42 2.29 19.11
CA ARG A 187 1.86 2.57 19.23
C ARG A 187 2.30 2.77 20.68
N PHE A 188 1.48 3.42 21.49
CA PHE A 188 1.72 3.59 22.93
C PHE A 188 1.70 2.25 23.67
N ARG A 189 0.76 1.36 23.35
CA ARG A 189 0.74 0.00 23.91
C ARG A 189 2.01 -0.78 23.56
N LEU A 190 2.45 -0.76 22.31
CA LEU A 190 3.70 -1.39 21.88
C LEU A 190 4.91 -0.84 22.66
N PHE A 191 4.96 0.47 22.87
CA PHE A 191 6.04 1.12 23.62
C PHE A 191 6.09 0.64 25.08
N ILE A 192 4.93 0.51 25.75
CA ILE A 192 4.88 0.00 27.14
C ILE A 192 5.33 -1.47 27.19
N THR A 193 4.87 -2.30 26.25
CA THR A 193 5.19 -3.74 26.27
C THR A 193 6.65 -4.06 25.92
N CYS A 194 7.31 -3.20 25.14
CA CYS A 194 8.73 -3.37 24.79
C CYS A 194 9.68 -2.62 25.75
N GLY A 195 9.19 -1.72 26.60
CA GLY A 195 9.99 -0.95 27.55
C GLY A 195 10.14 -1.56 28.95
N LEU A 196 9.65 -2.78 29.17
CA LEU A 196 9.67 -3.50 30.46
C LEU A 196 10.61 -4.73 30.46
N THR A 197 11.51 -4.84 29.49
CA THR A 197 12.58 -5.86 29.45
C THR A 197 13.95 -5.25 29.64
#